data_AF-A0A3N5YKP2-F1
#
_entry.id   AF-A0A3N5YKP2-F1
#
_cell.length_a   1.000
_cell.length_b   1.000
_cell.length_c   1.000
_cell.angle_alpha   90.00
_cell.angle_beta   90.00
_cell.angle_gamma   90.00
#
_symmetry.space_group_name_H-M   'P 1'
#
loop_
_entity.id
_entity.type
_entity.pdbx_description
1 polymer ?
#
loop_
_entity_poly.entity_id
_entity_poly.type
_entity_poly.pdbx_seq_one_letter_code
_entity_poly.pdbx_strand_id
1 'polypeptide(L)'
;MSLFWEITVIVLLVATNGIFAMAEMALVSSRRVRLEQQAEEGDRGAQIALDLANAPNKFLSTIQIGITLIGVLAGAFGGAT
;
A
#
# COMPACT_ATOMS: atom_id res chain seq x y z
N MET A 1 -6.96 -3.23 -28.85
CA MET A 1 -7.37 -3.88 -27.59
C MET A 1 -8.86 -3.59 -27.39
N SER A 2 -9.62 -4.47 -26.74
CA SER A 2 -11.03 -4.17 -26.45
C SER A 2 -11.09 -3.16 -25.30
N LEU A 3 -11.96 -2.15 -25.40
CA LEU A 3 -12.18 -1.13 -24.37
C LEU A 3 -12.39 -1.74 -22.96
N PHE A 4 -13.04 -2.91 -22.91
CA PHE A 4 -13.25 -3.69 -21.69
C PHE A 4 -11.94 -4.12 -21.02
N TRP A 5 -10.93 -4.51 -21.80
CA TRP A 5 -9.62 -4.89 -21.29
C TRP A 5 -8.89 -3.71 -20.64
N GLU A 6 -8.89 -2.55 -21.31
CA GLU A 6 -8.27 -1.32 -20.80
C GLU A 6 -8.90 -0.86 -19.48
N ILE A 7 -10.24 -0.82 -19.42
CA ILE A 7 -10.97 -0.47 -18.20
C ILE A 7 -10.64 -1.45 -17.07
N THR A 8 -10.59 -2.74 -17.36
CA THR A 8 -10.27 -3.76 -16.34
C THR A 8 -8.87 -3.55 -15.78
N VAL A 9 -7.88 -3.28 -16.64
CA VAL A 9 -6.49 -3.00 -16.21
C VAL A 9 -6.44 -1.74 -15.36
N ILE A 10 -7.10 -0.64 -15.78
CA ILE A 10 -7.12 0.61 -15.03
C ILE A 10 -7.76 0.42 -13.65
N VAL A 11 -8.89 -0.28 -13.57
CA VAL A 11 -9.58 -0.57 -12.29
C VAL A 11 -8.67 -1.37 -11.36
N LEU A 12 -7.96 -2.38 -11.88
CA LEU A 12 -7.00 -3.15 -11.08
C LEU A 12 -5.83 -2.30 -10.59
N LEU A 13 -5.29 -1.42 -11.44
CA LEU A 13 -4.21 -0.51 -11.05
C LEU A 13 -4.66 0.48 -9.97
N VAL A 14 -5.86 1.07 -10.11
CA VAL A 14 -6.44 1.96 -9.09
C VAL A 14 -6.68 1.23 -7.77
N ALA A 15 -7.25 0.02 -7.81
CA ALA A 15 -7.47 -0.79 -6.61
C ALA A 15 -6.14 -1.11 -5.90
N THR A 16 -5.12 -1.49 -6.68
CA THR A 16 -3.79 -1.79 -6.15
C THR A 16 -3.15 -0.54 -5.52
N ASN A 17 -3.28 0.62 -6.16
CA ASN A 17 -2.81 1.90 -5.63
C ASN A 17 -3.52 2.25 -4.31
N GLY A 18 -4.83 2.06 -4.26
CA GLY A 18 -5.64 2.28 -3.06
C GLY A 18 -5.23 1.37 -1.91
N ILE A 19 -4.93 0.09 -2.17
CA ILE A 19 -4.41 -0.84 -1.15
C ILE A 19 -3.09 -0.35 -0.58
N PHE A 20 -2.17 0.08 -1.44
CA PHE A 20 -0.89 0.63 -1.02
C PHE A 20 -1.03 1.89 -0.16
N ALA A 21 -1.87 2.84 -0.60
CA ALA A 21 -2.16 4.06 0.16
C ALA A 21 -2.82 3.76 1.51
N MET A 22 -3.76 2.80 1.57
CA MET A 22 -4.38 2.36 2.82
C MET A 22 -3.37 1.74 3.78
N ALA A 23 -2.43 0.93 3.29
CA ALA A 23 -1.40 0.30 4.12
C ALA A 23 -0.44 1.33 4.73
N GLU A 24 -0.01 2.31 3.94
CA GLU A 24 0.78 3.46 4.43
C GLU A 24 0.01 4.25 5.50
N MET A 25 -1.24 4.62 5.20
CA MET A 25 -2.03 5.44 6.10
C MET A 25 -2.43 4.69 7.38
N ALA A 26 -2.68 3.38 7.29
CA ALA A 26 -2.90 2.52 8.44
C ALA A 26 -1.66 2.49 9.36
N LEU A 27 -0.45 2.39 8.79
CA LEU A 27 0.76 2.41 9.58
C LEU A 27 0.99 3.76 10.27
N VAL A 28 0.83 4.87 9.52
CA VAL A 28 1.06 6.22 10.03
C VAL A 28 0.02 6.65 11.06
N SER A 29 -1.24 6.22 10.91
CA SER A 29 -2.34 6.56 11.83
C SER A 29 -2.45 5.63 13.04
N SER A 30 -1.77 4.47 13.00
CA SER A 30 -1.79 3.52 14.12
C SER A 30 -1.07 4.07 15.34
N ARG A 31 -1.70 3.92 16.51
CA ARG A 31 -1.09 4.32 17.78
C ARG A 31 -0.12 3.24 18.22
N ARG A 32 1.18 3.55 18.27
CA ARG A 32 2.23 2.62 18.74
C ARG A 32 1.88 1.93 20.06
N VAL A 33 1.40 2.70 21.05
CA VAL A 33 0.99 2.16 22.36
C VAL A 33 -0.05 1.04 22.26
N ARG A 34 -1.00 1.13 21.32
CA ARG A 34 -2.01 0.07 21.12
C ARG A 34 -1.42 -1.16 20.43
N LEU A 35 -0.49 -0.95 19.49
CA LEU A 35 0.21 -2.04 18.82
C LEU A 35 1.14 -2.78 19.78
N GLU A 36 1.82 -2.06 20.68
CA GLU A 36 2.63 -2.63 21.77
C GLU A 36 1.78 -3.52 22.68
N GLN A 37 0.64 -3.02 23.15
CA GLN A 37 -0.30 -3.79 23.98
C GLN A 37 -0.78 -5.06 23.27
N GLN A 38 -1.20 -4.97 22.01
CA GLN A 38 -1.66 -6.12 21.24
C GLN A 38 -0.53 -7.13 20.95
N ALA A 39 0.70 -6.65 20.73
CA ALA A 39 1.86 -7.50 20.54
C ALA A 39 2.22 -8.27 21.83
N GLU A 40 2.12 -7.61 22.99
CA GLU A 40 2.29 -8.23 24.32
C GLU A 40 1.21 -9.29 24.60
N GLU A 41 -0.01 -9.10 24.10
CA GLU A 41 -1.11 -10.07 24.14
C GLU A 41 -0.93 -11.27 23.18
N GLY A 42 0.13 -11.26 22.36
CA GLY A 42 0.48 -12.35 21.44
C GLY A 42 -0.01 -12.19 20.00
N ASP A 43 -0.52 -11.01 19.63
CA ASP A 43 -0.90 -10.71 18.25
C ASP A 43 0.35 -10.51 17.36
N ARG A 44 0.61 -11.51 16.53
CA ARG A 44 1.73 -11.48 15.56
C ARG A 44 1.60 -10.36 14.53
N GLY A 45 0.38 -10.00 14.14
CA GLY A 45 0.12 -8.90 13.22
C GLY A 45 0.45 -7.55 13.86
N ALA A 46 0.08 -7.36 15.12
CA ALA A 46 0.45 -6.17 15.90
C ALA A 46 1.97 -6.06 16.08
N GLN A 47 2.65 -7.18 16.32
CA GLN A 47 4.12 -7.21 16.41
C GLN A 47 4.78 -6.77 15.09
N ILE A 48 4.32 -7.31 13.95
CA ILE A 48 4.82 -6.90 12.63
C ILE A 48 4.53 -5.42 12.37
N ALA A 49 3.31 -4.95 12.65
CA ALA A 49 2.94 -3.56 12.48
C ALA A 49 3.79 -2.62 13.37
N LEU A 50 4.12 -3.06 14.59
CA LEU A 50 4.99 -2.32 15.50
C LEU A 50 6.43 -2.24 14.97
N ASP A 51 6.98 -3.34 14.46
CA ASP A 51 8.31 -3.36 13.84
C ASP A 51 8.38 -2.43 12.62
N LEU A 52 7.35 -2.48 11.77
CA LEU A 52 7.20 -1.57 10.64
C LEU A 52 7.06 -0.11 11.11
N ALA A 53 6.30 0.14 12.17
CA ALA A 53 6.11 1.49 12.72
C ALA A 53 7.39 2.03 13.37
N ASN A 54 8.27 1.17 13.90
CA ASN A 54 9.56 1.54 14.49
C ASN A 54 10.59 1.94 13.43
N ALA A 55 10.56 1.29 12.25
CA ALA A 55 11.41 1.60 11.11
C ALA A 55 10.58 1.89 9.83
N PRO A 56 9.75 2.94 9.82
CA PRO A 56 8.76 3.16 8.77
C PRO A 56 9.40 3.49 7.42
N ASN A 57 10.60 4.07 7.42
CA ASN A 57 11.29 4.51 6.21
C ASN A 57 11.39 3.41 5.15
N LYS A 58 11.72 2.17 5.54
CA LYS A 58 11.86 1.06 4.59
C LYS A 58 10.51 0.65 3.99
N PHE A 59 9.48 0.59 4.82
CA PHE A 59 8.12 0.24 4.40
C PHE A 59 7.50 1.32 3.50
N LEU A 60 7.53 2.58 3.96
CA LEU A 60 7.02 3.73 3.23
C LEU A 60 7.74 3.89 1.89
N SER A 61 9.07 3.76 1.87
CA SER A 61 9.84 3.83 0.61
C SER A 61 9.43 2.72 -0.38
N THR A 62 9.17 1.51 0.12
CA THR A 62 8.73 0.39 -0.73
C THR A 62 7.34 0.64 -1.31
N ILE A 63 6.39 1.12 -0.49
CA ILE A 63 5.05 1.48 -0.92
C ILE A 63 5.09 2.61 -1.96
N GLN A 64 5.88 3.64 -1.71
CA GLN A 64 5.96 4.81 -2.59
C GLN A 64 6.55 4.47 -3.96
N ILE A 65 7.55 3.58 -4.02
CA ILE A 65 8.06 3.01 -5.28
C ILE A 65 6.94 2.23 -5.99
N GLY A 66 6.17 1.42 -5.26
CA GLY A 66 5.02 0.68 -5.80
C GLY A 66 3.95 1.59 -6.40
N ILE A 67 3.54 2.64 -5.68
CA ILE A 67 2.58 3.65 -6.13
C ILE A 67 3.09 4.33 -7.40
N THR A 68 4.38 4.69 -7.44
CA THR A 68 5.00 5.32 -8.60
C THR A 68 4.99 4.39 -9.82
N LEU A 69 5.37 3.12 -9.64
CA LEU A 69 5.33 2.11 -10.69
C LEU A 69 3.91 1.94 -11.26
N ILE A 70 2.91 1.85 -10.39
CA ILE A 70 1.50 1.75 -10.79
C ILE A 70 1.08 2.99 -11.57
N GLY A 71 1.48 4.19 -11.15
CA GLY A 71 1.22 5.44 -11.86
C GLY A 71 1.81 5.45 -13.27
N VAL A 72 3.06 4.99 -13.42
CA VAL A 72 3.73 4.87 -14.73
C VAL A 72 3.01 3.85 -15.62
N LEU A 73 2.66 2.68 -15.09
CA LEU A 73 1.93 1.66 -15.84
C LEU A 73 0.54 2.18 -16.25
N ALA A 74 -0.19 2.80 -15.33
CA ALA A 74 -1.50 3.39 -15.62
C ALA A 74 -1.41 4.48 -16.70
N GLY A 75 -0.38 5.33 -16.64
CA GLY A 75 -0.12 6.33 -17.68
C GLY A 75 0.26 5.72 -19.03
N ALA A 76 1.04 4.64 -19.05
CA ALA A 76 1.36 3.92 -20.27
C ALA A 76 0.11 3.24 -20.89
N PHE A 77 -0.77 2.66 -20.08
CA PHE A 77 -1.99 2.02 -20.59
C PHE A 77 -3.12 3.01 -20.92
N GLY A 78 -3.21 4.14 -20.21
CA GLY A 78 -4.24 5.17 -20.41
C GLY A 78 -3.83 6.32 -21.33
N GLY A 79 -2.53 6.50 -21.61
CA GLY A 79 -1.99 7.57 -22.45
C GLY A 79 -1.33 7.11 -23.75
N ALA A 80 -1.17 5.80 -23.97
CA ALA A 80 -0.64 5.26 -25.24
C ALA A 80 -1.73 4.96 -26.30
N THR A 81 -2.93 5.50 -26.12
CA THR A 81 -4.05 5.51 -27.08
C THR A 81 -4.47 6.94 -27.36
#